data_AF-A0A4R3YUK4-F1
#
_entry.id   AF-A0A4R3YUK4-F1
#
_cell.length_a   1.000
_cell.length_b   1.000
_cell.length_c   1.000
_cell.angle_alpha   90.00
_cell.angle_beta   90.00
_cell.angle_gamma   90.00
#
_symmetry.space_group_name_H-M   'P 1'
#
loop_
_entity.id
_entity.type
_entity.pdbx_description
1 polymer ?
#
loop_
_entity_poly.entity_id
_entity_poly.type
_entity_poly.pdbx_seq_one_letter_code
_entity_poly.pdbx_strand_id
1 'polypeptide(L)'
;MNAGMVAAGSHRRIFSADVRPVLIMALVILAIGCTNKSSPAQGAPATDYLQGISSPGCLTAESIDNSIPAPQLYMSMVSCINEEKYEQATLLYSLAGTYSWFDALRVGGDEAAKAHSRLLFEALQKVDRHRQQAFWSKANAQLRNSQRRNLVCRQIEAKGMPSYSPDYLNASVTSQLEADGPLMDKATMWHKARQGYLHCKTDVLVIP
;
A
#
# COMPACT_ATOMS: atom_id res chain seq x y z
N MET A 1 26.92 11.18 51.62
CA MET A 1 27.42 10.81 50.29
C MET A 1 27.15 11.98 49.35
N ASN A 2 28.22 12.61 48.87
CA ASN A 2 28.20 13.79 48.00
C ASN A 2 27.85 13.40 46.55
N ALA A 3 26.92 14.11 45.94
CA ALA A 3 26.81 14.32 44.50
C ALA A 3 26.15 15.71 44.34
N GLY A 4 26.79 16.77 43.85
CA GLY A 4 27.64 16.82 42.66
C GLY A 4 26.76 17.23 41.47
N MET A 5 26.26 18.47 41.48
CA MET A 5 25.39 19.03 40.44
C MET A 5 26.09 20.27 39.86
N VAL A 6 26.68 20.12 38.68
CA VAL A 6 27.26 21.20 37.87
C VAL A 6 26.89 20.96 36.42
N ALA A 7 26.23 21.94 35.81
CA ALA A 7 26.64 22.58 34.55
C ALA A 7 25.42 23.23 33.85
N ALA A 8 25.31 24.55 34.01
CA ALA A 8 24.63 25.42 33.04
C ALA A 8 25.70 25.96 32.09
N GLY A 9 25.47 25.86 30.78
CA GLY A 9 26.41 26.32 29.76
C GLY A 9 25.67 26.81 28.52
N SER A 10 25.37 28.11 28.52
CA SER A 10 24.82 28.87 27.39
C SER A 10 25.96 29.36 26.51
N HIS A 11 25.93 29.05 25.21
CA HIS A 11 26.81 29.69 24.23
C HIS A 11 25.99 30.22 23.04
N ARG A 12 25.72 31.52 23.09
CA ARG A 12 25.46 32.35 21.90
C ARG A 12 26.75 32.40 21.07
N ARG A 13 26.67 32.12 19.77
CA ARG A 13 27.70 32.55 18.82
C ARG A 13 27.14 33.70 17.99
N ILE A 14 27.76 34.85 18.21
CA ILE A 14 27.71 36.05 17.38
C ILE A 14 28.65 35.77 16.19
N PHE A 15 28.18 35.93 14.96
CA PHE A 15 29.04 36.11 13.81
C PHE A 15 28.62 37.41 13.14
N SER A 16 29.44 38.44 13.38
CA SER A 16 29.51 39.67 12.61
C SER A 16 30.50 39.40 11.47
N ALA A 17 30.17 39.78 10.24
CA ALA A 17 31.13 39.82 9.15
C ALA A 17 30.82 41.01 8.24
N ASP A 18 31.89 41.73 7.95
CA ASP A 18 32.00 43.09 7.44
C ASP A 18 31.44 43.36 6.05
N VAL A 19 31.06 44.62 5.88
CA VAL A 19 30.75 45.29 4.62
C VAL A 19 32.04 45.93 4.09
N ARG A 20 32.37 45.74 2.80
CA ARG A 20 32.89 46.82 1.94
C ARG A 20 32.87 46.46 0.44
N PRO A 21 32.55 47.44 -0.45
CA PRO A 21 32.27 47.20 -1.86
C PRO A 21 33.52 47.39 -2.72
N VAL A 22 33.66 46.59 -3.78
CA VAL A 22 34.57 46.88 -4.90
C VAL A 22 33.83 46.63 -6.20
N LEU A 23 33.87 47.68 -7.02
CA LEU A 23 33.11 47.92 -8.23
C LEU A 23 34.09 47.78 -9.40
N ILE A 24 34.10 46.67 -10.16
CA ILE A 24 34.87 46.57 -11.41
C ILE A 24 34.15 45.68 -12.45
N MET A 25 33.91 46.34 -13.58
CA MET A 25 33.78 45.90 -14.97
C MET A 25 32.75 44.85 -15.41
N ALA A 26 31.89 45.36 -16.29
CA ALA A 26 31.13 44.68 -17.31
C ALA A 26 31.91 43.57 -18.02
N LEU A 27 31.35 42.36 -18.00
CA LEU A 27 31.65 41.29 -18.93
C LEU A 27 30.40 41.01 -19.76
N VAL A 28 30.55 41.14 -21.08
CA VAL A 28 29.53 40.90 -22.10
C VAL A 28 29.10 39.43 -22.04
N ILE A 29 27.86 39.17 -21.60
CA ILE A 29 27.25 37.83 -21.66
C ILE A 29 26.47 37.74 -22.97
N LEU A 30 27.03 37.00 -23.93
CA LEU A 30 26.32 36.48 -25.10
C LEU A 30 25.19 35.56 -24.61
N ALA A 31 23.95 36.04 -24.71
CA ALA A 31 22.76 35.25 -24.45
C ALA A 31 22.51 34.25 -25.60
N ILE A 32 23.25 33.14 -25.60
CA ILE A 32 22.83 31.94 -26.34
C ILE A 32 21.85 31.20 -25.41
N GLY A 33 20.58 31.57 -25.54
CA GLY A 33 19.49 30.83 -24.90
C GLY A 33 19.32 29.49 -25.60
N CYS A 34 19.97 28.44 -25.09
CA CYS A 34 19.49 27.08 -25.31
C CYS A 34 18.11 26.99 -24.63
N THR A 35 17.04 27.13 -25.39
CA THR A 35 15.70 26.74 -24.91
C THR A 35 15.70 25.23 -24.77
N ASN A 36 16.18 24.73 -23.65
CA ASN A 36 15.86 23.41 -23.19
C ASN A 36 14.36 23.41 -22.93
N LYS A 37 13.57 23.08 -23.95
CA LYS A 37 12.23 22.53 -23.74
C LYS A 37 12.45 21.21 -23.03
N SER A 38 12.61 21.26 -21.72
CA SER A 38 12.18 20.18 -20.86
C SER A 38 10.70 20.01 -21.17
N SER A 39 10.42 19.07 -22.07
CA SER A 39 9.11 18.47 -22.13
C SER A 39 8.80 18.08 -20.68
N PRO A 40 7.68 18.51 -20.09
CA PRO A 40 7.27 17.89 -18.85
C PRO A 40 7.19 16.40 -19.18
N ALA A 41 8.07 15.61 -18.55
CA ALA A 41 7.83 14.19 -18.45
C ALA A 41 6.39 14.11 -17.95
N GLN A 42 5.50 13.65 -18.82
CA GLN A 42 4.10 13.46 -18.51
C GLN A 42 4.10 12.42 -17.40
N GLY A 43 4.15 12.89 -16.15
CA GLY A 43 3.70 12.13 -15.02
C GLY A 43 2.26 11.83 -15.34
N ALA A 44 1.99 10.60 -15.78
CA ALA A 44 0.64 10.11 -15.85
C ALA A 44 -0.01 10.47 -14.51
N PRO A 45 -1.15 11.19 -14.50
CA PRO A 45 -1.84 11.44 -13.25
C PRO A 45 -2.08 10.08 -12.60
N ALA A 46 -1.94 10.00 -11.28
CA ALA A 46 -2.33 8.83 -10.51
C ALA A 46 -3.76 8.46 -10.94
N THR A 47 -3.87 7.45 -11.81
CA THR A 47 -5.14 7.06 -12.40
C THR A 47 -5.97 6.49 -11.25
N ASP A 48 -7.12 7.10 -10.93
CA ASP A 48 -8.12 6.53 -10.01
C ASP A 48 -8.65 5.24 -10.65
N TYR A 49 -7.89 4.15 -10.52
CA TYR A 49 -8.20 2.86 -11.13
C TYR A 49 -9.54 2.34 -10.62
N LEU A 50 -9.85 2.59 -9.35
CA LEU A 50 -11.13 2.24 -8.76
C LEU A 50 -12.30 3.05 -9.30
N GLN A 51 -12.07 4.13 -10.06
CA GLN A 51 -13.11 4.83 -10.80
C GLN A 51 -13.62 3.95 -11.95
N GLY A 52 -14.77 3.31 -11.74
CA GLY A 52 -15.40 2.41 -12.71
C GLY A 52 -15.41 0.94 -12.29
N ILE A 53 -14.74 0.61 -11.18
CA ILE A 53 -14.87 -0.72 -10.57
C ILE A 53 -16.17 -0.78 -9.76
N SER A 54 -17.07 -1.70 -10.12
CA SER A 54 -18.31 -1.93 -9.38
C SER A 54 -18.04 -2.56 -8.02
N SER A 55 -18.76 -2.11 -6.99
CA SER A 55 -18.79 -2.80 -5.70
C SER A 55 -19.88 -3.88 -5.70
N PRO A 56 -19.57 -5.12 -5.30
CA PRO A 56 -20.55 -6.14 -4.91
C PRO A 56 -21.39 -5.78 -3.66
N GLY A 57 -21.11 -4.66 -3.00
CA GLY A 57 -21.73 -4.26 -1.74
C GLY A 57 -20.91 -4.69 -0.52
N CYS A 58 -21.46 -4.55 0.69
CA CYS A 58 -20.79 -5.03 1.89
C CYS A 58 -20.92 -6.54 2.05
N LEU A 59 -19.86 -7.25 1.64
CA LEU A 59 -19.75 -8.72 1.68
C LEU A 59 -19.53 -9.27 3.10
N THR A 60 -20.11 -10.45 3.37
CA THR A 60 -19.85 -11.23 4.60
C THR A 60 -18.77 -12.28 4.35
N ALA A 61 -18.29 -12.92 5.42
CA ALA A 61 -17.29 -13.97 5.29
C ALA A 61 -17.77 -15.13 4.38
N GLU A 62 -19.05 -15.43 4.38
CA GLU A 62 -19.66 -16.52 3.61
C GLU A 62 -19.80 -16.18 2.13
N SER A 63 -20.10 -14.91 1.79
CA SER A 63 -20.32 -14.46 0.42
C SER A 63 -19.04 -14.13 -0.34
N ILE A 64 -17.88 -14.20 0.31
CA ILE A 64 -16.58 -13.97 -0.32
C ILE A 64 -16.06 -15.29 -0.88
N ASP A 65 -15.58 -15.28 -2.12
CA ASP A 65 -14.82 -16.37 -2.73
C ASP A 65 -13.51 -15.86 -3.35
N ASN A 66 -12.70 -16.79 -3.86
CA ASN A 66 -11.39 -16.48 -4.42
C ASN A 66 -11.40 -16.02 -5.89
N SER A 67 -12.58 -15.86 -6.49
CA SER A 67 -12.74 -15.31 -7.84
C SER A 67 -12.87 -13.79 -7.84
N ILE A 68 -13.15 -13.16 -6.69
CA ILE A 68 -13.32 -11.71 -6.55
C ILE A 68 -11.94 -11.01 -6.58
N PRO A 69 -11.66 -10.14 -7.56
CA PRO A 69 -10.37 -9.44 -7.65
C PRO A 69 -10.14 -8.43 -6.52
N ALA A 70 -8.87 -8.21 -6.17
CA ALA A 70 -8.49 -7.26 -5.12
C ALA A 70 -9.11 -5.85 -5.27
N PRO A 71 -9.20 -5.23 -6.47
CA PRO A 71 -9.92 -3.98 -6.64
C PRO A 71 -11.40 -4.02 -6.21
N GLN A 72 -12.12 -5.10 -6.52
CA GLN A 72 -13.52 -5.26 -6.12
C GLN A 72 -13.66 -5.53 -4.61
N LEU A 73 -12.71 -6.25 -4.01
CA LEU A 73 -12.66 -6.43 -2.55
C LEU A 73 -12.44 -5.08 -1.83
N TYR A 74 -11.60 -4.18 -2.36
CA TYR A 74 -11.49 -2.82 -1.82
C TYR A 74 -12.77 -2.00 -1.98
N MET A 75 -13.48 -2.14 -3.10
CA MET A 75 -14.79 -1.48 -3.25
C MET A 75 -15.84 -2.04 -2.28
N SER A 76 -15.79 -3.34 -2.00
CA SER A 76 -16.63 -3.98 -0.98
C SER A 76 -16.27 -3.49 0.43
N MET A 77 -14.97 -3.31 0.71
CA MET A 77 -14.48 -2.70 1.96
C MET A 77 -15.07 -1.30 2.13
N VAL A 78 -15.04 -0.45 1.08
CA VAL A 78 -15.66 0.88 1.08
C VAL A 78 -17.15 0.80 1.42
N SER A 79 -17.89 -0.12 0.80
CA SER A 79 -19.31 -0.36 1.13
C SER A 79 -19.50 -0.71 2.60
N CYS A 80 -18.71 -1.63 3.15
CA CYS A 80 -18.80 -1.99 4.56
C CYS A 80 -18.44 -0.84 5.52
N ILE A 81 -17.47 0.01 5.17
CA ILE A 81 -17.12 1.18 5.99
C ILE A 81 -18.29 2.18 6.00
N ASN A 82 -18.92 2.42 4.85
CA ASN A 82 -20.06 3.32 4.74
C ASN A 82 -21.31 2.81 5.51
N GLU A 83 -21.44 1.49 5.63
CA GLU A 83 -22.45 0.82 6.46
C GLU A 83 -22.02 0.60 7.92
N GLU A 84 -20.85 1.11 8.32
CA GLU A 84 -20.26 0.97 9.66
C GLU A 84 -20.04 -0.49 10.12
N LYS A 85 -19.99 -1.42 9.16
CA LYS A 85 -19.71 -2.85 9.31
C LYS A 85 -18.19 -3.08 9.35
N TYR A 86 -17.53 -2.56 10.39
CA TYR A 86 -16.08 -2.50 10.46
C TYR A 86 -15.37 -3.85 10.57
N GLU A 87 -16.03 -4.89 11.10
CA GLU A 87 -15.44 -6.24 11.16
C GLU A 87 -15.36 -6.85 9.75
N GLN A 88 -16.43 -6.70 8.96
CA GLN A 88 -16.48 -7.11 7.55
C GLN A 88 -15.47 -6.30 6.73
N ALA A 89 -15.41 -4.98 6.93
CA ALA A 89 -14.41 -4.13 6.29
C ALA A 89 -12.97 -4.57 6.63
N THR A 90 -12.72 -5.01 7.88
CA THR A 90 -11.39 -5.50 8.29
C THR A 90 -11.02 -6.80 7.60
N LEU A 91 -11.96 -7.73 7.43
CA LEU A 91 -11.75 -8.96 6.66
C LEU A 91 -11.47 -8.63 5.19
N LEU A 92 -12.29 -7.77 4.56
CA LEU A 92 -12.13 -7.37 3.16
C LEU A 92 -10.82 -6.63 2.90
N TYR A 93 -10.44 -5.70 3.79
CA TYR A 93 -9.13 -5.04 3.78
C TYR A 93 -7.99 -6.05 3.80
N SER A 94 -8.09 -7.02 4.72
CA SER A 94 -7.06 -8.03 4.95
C SER A 94 -6.93 -8.95 3.74
N LEU A 95 -8.05 -9.41 3.17
CA LEU A 95 -8.08 -10.27 1.99
C LEU A 95 -7.63 -9.52 0.73
N ALA A 96 -8.14 -8.31 0.48
CA ALA A 96 -7.75 -7.48 -0.66
C ALA A 96 -6.25 -7.20 -0.65
N GLY A 97 -5.69 -6.90 0.53
CA GLY A 97 -4.25 -6.69 0.66
C GLY A 97 -3.44 -7.95 0.41
N THR A 98 -3.83 -9.11 0.97
CA THR A 98 -3.18 -10.39 0.68
C THR A 98 -3.25 -10.75 -0.80
N TYR A 99 -4.41 -10.58 -1.45
CA TYR A 99 -4.58 -10.85 -2.87
C TYR A 99 -3.74 -9.89 -3.73
N SER A 100 -3.74 -8.59 -3.42
CA SER A 100 -2.90 -7.63 -4.13
C SER A 100 -1.41 -7.91 -4.00
N TRP A 101 -0.96 -8.43 -2.86
CA TRP A 101 0.44 -8.84 -2.67
C TRP A 101 0.77 -10.13 -3.42
N PHE A 102 -0.14 -11.10 -3.41
CA PHE A 102 0.00 -12.32 -4.21
C PHE A 102 0.07 -11.99 -5.70
N ASP A 103 -0.81 -11.13 -6.18
CA ASP A 103 -0.88 -10.69 -7.57
C ASP A 103 0.40 -9.93 -7.97
N ALA A 104 0.95 -9.13 -7.06
CA ALA A 104 2.24 -8.50 -7.25
C ALA A 104 3.39 -9.51 -7.41
N LEU A 105 3.38 -10.60 -6.63
CA LEU A 105 4.37 -11.67 -6.76
C LEU A 105 4.22 -12.44 -8.06
N ARG A 106 2.98 -12.59 -8.56
CA ARG A 106 2.71 -13.23 -9.86
C ARG A 106 3.25 -12.38 -11.01
N VAL A 107 2.97 -11.08 -10.99
CA VAL A 107 3.29 -10.14 -12.08
C VAL A 107 4.76 -9.69 -12.03
N GLY A 108 5.32 -9.56 -10.84
CA GLY A 108 6.65 -8.98 -10.63
C GLY A 108 6.70 -7.47 -10.93
N GLY A 109 7.87 -6.86 -10.67
CA GLY A 109 8.13 -5.45 -10.95
C GLY A 109 7.62 -4.46 -9.88
N ASP A 110 8.22 -3.28 -9.87
CA ASP A 110 8.00 -2.25 -8.84
C ASP A 110 6.56 -1.73 -8.80
N GLU A 111 5.90 -1.65 -9.95
CA GLU A 111 4.53 -1.14 -10.03
C GLU A 111 3.48 -2.13 -9.50
N ALA A 112 3.75 -3.43 -9.64
CA ALA A 112 2.94 -4.46 -9.03
C ALA A 112 3.11 -4.42 -7.51
N ALA A 113 4.34 -4.22 -7.02
CA ALA A 113 4.63 -4.10 -5.59
C ALA A 113 3.91 -2.89 -4.92
N LYS A 114 3.66 -1.81 -5.68
CA LYS A 114 2.94 -0.61 -5.18
C LYS A 114 1.42 -0.70 -5.28
N ALA A 115 0.89 -1.71 -5.97
CA ALA A 115 -0.53 -1.77 -6.29
C ALA A 115 -1.43 -1.84 -5.05
N HIS A 116 -0.99 -2.57 -4.01
CA HIS A 116 -1.67 -2.60 -2.72
C HIS A 116 -1.93 -1.18 -2.18
N SER A 117 -0.86 -0.40 -2.00
CA SER A 117 -0.92 0.93 -1.40
C SER A 117 -1.72 1.90 -2.26
N ARG A 118 -1.61 1.81 -3.60
CA ARG A 118 -2.39 2.62 -4.53
C ARG A 118 -3.89 2.33 -4.42
N LEU A 119 -4.29 1.07 -4.53
CA LEU A 119 -5.70 0.67 -4.47
C LEU A 119 -6.33 1.00 -3.10
N LEU A 120 -5.61 0.74 -2.01
CA LEU A 120 -6.08 1.10 -0.67
C LEU A 120 -6.28 2.61 -0.53
N PHE A 121 -5.34 3.42 -1.04
CA PHE A 121 -5.42 4.87 -1.01
C PHE A 121 -6.65 5.38 -1.79
N GLU A 122 -6.83 4.92 -3.03
CA GLU A 122 -8.00 5.26 -3.85
C GLU A 122 -9.32 4.84 -3.18
N ALA A 123 -9.36 3.67 -2.55
CA ALA A 123 -10.54 3.19 -1.85
C ALA A 123 -10.91 4.10 -0.67
N LEU A 124 -9.92 4.46 0.15
CA LEU A 124 -10.15 5.31 1.32
C LEU A 124 -10.56 6.74 0.92
N GLN A 125 -10.12 7.26 -0.22
CA GLN A 125 -10.62 8.56 -0.72
C GLN A 125 -12.14 8.58 -0.94
N LYS A 126 -12.77 7.42 -1.14
CA LYS A 126 -14.23 7.28 -1.34
C LYS A 126 -15.02 7.20 -0.02
N VAL A 127 -14.34 7.31 1.12
CA VAL A 127 -14.92 7.28 2.47
C VAL A 127 -14.63 8.60 3.17
N ASP A 128 -15.60 9.12 3.94
CA ASP A 128 -15.37 10.33 4.73
C ASP A 128 -14.37 10.10 5.89
N ARG A 129 -13.70 11.18 6.32
CA ARG A 129 -12.63 11.14 7.33
C ARG A 129 -13.06 10.51 8.65
N HIS A 130 -14.30 10.73 9.09
CA HIS A 130 -14.80 10.21 10.36
C HIS A 130 -14.93 8.68 10.29
N ARG A 131 -15.54 8.16 9.22
CA ARG A 131 -15.64 6.71 9.00
C ARG A 131 -14.29 6.04 8.75
N GLN A 132 -13.37 6.69 8.05
CA GLN A 132 -11.99 6.20 7.91
C GLN A 132 -11.32 6.03 9.29
N GLN A 133 -11.45 7.02 10.18
CA GLN A 133 -10.87 6.97 11.52
C GLN A 133 -11.50 5.85 12.36
N ALA A 134 -12.83 5.71 12.31
CA ALA A 134 -13.54 4.64 13.01
C ALA A 134 -13.12 3.25 12.50
N PHE A 135 -13.03 3.08 11.17
CA PHE A 135 -12.51 1.87 10.54
C PHE A 135 -11.11 1.54 11.03
N TRP A 136 -10.16 2.48 10.95
CA TRP A 136 -8.79 2.22 11.36
C TRP A 136 -8.66 1.92 12.85
N SER A 137 -9.48 2.55 13.71
CA SER A 137 -9.53 2.22 15.12
C SER A 137 -9.91 0.74 15.34
N LYS A 138 -10.98 0.28 14.68
CA LYS A 138 -11.48 -1.10 14.80
C LYS A 138 -10.54 -2.12 14.16
N ALA A 139 -10.09 -1.87 12.94
CA ALA A 139 -9.14 -2.72 12.23
C ALA A 139 -7.84 -2.88 13.02
N ASN A 140 -7.26 -1.80 13.55
CA ASN A 140 -6.05 -1.88 14.36
C ASN A 140 -6.27 -2.64 15.67
N ALA A 141 -7.40 -2.42 16.36
CA ALA A 141 -7.72 -3.17 17.57
C ALA A 141 -7.85 -4.68 17.29
N GLN A 142 -8.44 -5.06 16.16
CA GLN A 142 -8.60 -6.45 15.74
C GLN A 142 -7.26 -7.07 15.31
N LEU A 143 -6.50 -6.42 14.44
CA LEU A 143 -5.28 -6.98 13.84
C LEU A 143 -4.06 -6.93 14.77
N ARG A 144 -4.03 -6.02 15.76
CA ARG A 144 -2.95 -6.03 16.79
C ARG A 144 -3.15 -7.13 17.83
N ASN A 145 -4.37 -7.60 18.05
CA ASN A 145 -4.64 -8.76 18.90
C ASN A 145 -4.30 -10.05 18.13
N SER A 146 -3.37 -10.85 18.66
CA SER A 146 -2.87 -12.04 17.96
C SER A 146 -3.94 -13.11 17.73
N GLN A 147 -4.85 -13.32 18.69
CA GLN A 147 -5.92 -14.31 18.57
C GLN A 147 -6.93 -13.91 17.49
N ARG A 148 -7.33 -12.64 17.48
CA ARG A 148 -8.25 -12.07 16.48
C ARG A 148 -7.61 -11.99 15.10
N ARG A 149 -6.34 -11.61 15.00
CA ARG A 149 -5.60 -11.66 13.73
C ARG A 149 -5.51 -13.09 13.19
N ASN A 150 -5.25 -14.08 14.03
CA ASN A 150 -5.22 -15.47 13.61
C ASN A 150 -6.59 -15.97 13.10
N LEU A 151 -7.70 -15.47 13.66
CA LEU A 151 -9.04 -15.75 13.11
C LEU A 151 -9.18 -15.21 11.68
N VAL A 152 -8.76 -13.97 11.42
CA VAL A 152 -8.76 -13.38 10.07
C VAL A 152 -7.87 -14.19 9.12
N CYS A 153 -6.67 -14.58 9.56
CA CYS A 153 -5.75 -15.40 8.77
C CYS A 153 -6.36 -16.74 8.37
N ARG A 154 -7.06 -17.43 9.29
CA ARG A 154 -7.76 -18.69 8.97
C ARG A 154 -8.92 -18.48 8.00
N GLN A 155 -9.66 -17.38 8.13
CA GLN A 155 -10.72 -17.04 7.18
C GLN A 155 -10.15 -16.85 5.78
N ILE A 156 -9.03 -16.12 5.64
CA ILE A 156 -8.34 -15.91 4.36
C ILE A 156 -7.76 -17.22 3.81
N GLU A 157 -7.19 -18.07 4.66
CA GLU A 157 -6.70 -19.40 4.26
C GLU A 157 -7.82 -20.28 3.71
N ALA A 158 -8.99 -20.27 4.36
CA ALA A 158 -10.16 -21.01 3.91
C ALA A 158 -10.71 -20.52 2.55
N LYS A 159 -10.46 -19.26 2.17
CA LYS A 159 -10.77 -18.76 0.81
C LYS A 159 -9.79 -19.28 -0.23
N GLY A 160 -8.54 -19.48 0.15
CA GLY A 160 -7.49 -19.96 -0.75
C GLY A 160 -6.99 -18.89 -1.70
N MET A 161 -6.12 -19.33 -2.61
CA MET A 161 -5.46 -18.47 -3.61
C MET A 161 -6.47 -17.90 -4.61
N PRO A 162 -6.23 -16.68 -5.13
CA PRO A 162 -6.96 -16.14 -6.27
C PRO A 162 -7.10 -17.14 -7.43
N SER A 163 -8.32 -17.30 -7.93
CA SER A 163 -8.62 -18.10 -9.13
C SER A 163 -8.70 -17.27 -10.41
N TYR A 164 -8.43 -15.96 -10.30
CA TYR A 164 -8.50 -14.99 -11.40
C TYR A 164 -7.10 -14.58 -11.93
N SER A 165 -7.09 -13.98 -13.12
CA SER A 165 -5.93 -13.32 -13.73
C SER A 165 -5.80 -11.86 -13.24
N PRO A 166 -4.62 -11.37 -12.82
CA PRO A 166 -4.46 -10.05 -12.21
C PRO A 166 -4.35 -8.95 -13.28
N ASP A 167 -5.29 -8.92 -14.22
CA ASP A 167 -5.27 -8.05 -15.39
C ASP A 167 -5.21 -6.55 -15.02
N TYR A 168 -5.67 -6.22 -13.81
CA TYR A 168 -5.61 -4.88 -13.23
C TYR A 168 -4.19 -4.37 -12.92
N LEU A 169 -3.19 -5.26 -12.86
CA LEU A 169 -1.80 -4.88 -12.64
C LEU A 169 -1.08 -4.58 -13.94
N ASN A 170 -1.26 -5.42 -14.96
CA ASN A 170 -0.84 -5.20 -16.33
C ASN A 170 -1.28 -6.40 -17.21
N ALA A 171 -2.20 -6.20 -18.14
CA ALA A 171 -2.66 -7.26 -19.04
C ALA A 171 -1.54 -7.83 -19.93
N SER A 172 -0.58 -7.00 -20.39
CA SER A 172 0.49 -7.47 -21.29
C SER A 172 1.54 -8.31 -20.57
N VAL A 173 1.93 -7.91 -19.35
CA VAL A 173 2.87 -8.70 -18.52
C VAL A 173 2.25 -10.01 -18.05
N THR A 174 0.95 -9.98 -17.73
CA THR A 174 0.21 -11.19 -17.34
C THR A 174 0.23 -12.26 -18.44
N SER A 175 0.04 -11.85 -19.70
CA SER A 175 0.12 -12.77 -20.85
C SER A 175 1.51 -13.35 -21.11
N GLN A 176 2.59 -12.63 -20.75
CA GLN A 176 3.97 -13.14 -20.87
C GLN A 176 4.35 -14.11 -19.76
N LEU A 177 3.86 -13.89 -18.53
CA LEU A 177 4.11 -14.81 -17.40
C LEU A 177 3.44 -16.17 -17.56
N GLU A 178 2.30 -16.22 -18.24
CA GLU A 178 1.67 -17.49 -18.60
C GLU A 178 2.51 -18.28 -19.62
N ALA A 179 3.31 -17.59 -20.44
CA ALA A 179 4.20 -18.21 -21.43
C ALA A 179 5.54 -18.67 -20.83
N ASP A 180 6.14 -17.85 -19.95
CA ASP A 180 7.47 -18.13 -19.37
C ASP A 180 7.41 -18.98 -18.09
N GLY A 181 6.22 -19.08 -17.48
CA GLY A 181 6.02 -19.74 -16.19
C GLY A 181 6.50 -18.90 -15.00
N PRO A 182 5.93 -19.08 -13.80
CA PRO A 182 6.29 -18.26 -12.66
C PRO A 182 7.68 -18.63 -12.12
N LEU A 183 8.49 -17.63 -11.78
CA LEU A 183 9.83 -17.79 -11.16
C LEU A 183 9.78 -18.48 -9.78
N MET A 184 8.59 -18.58 -9.17
CA MET A 184 8.33 -19.17 -7.87
C MET A 184 7.00 -19.93 -7.95
N ASP A 185 6.87 -21.05 -7.26
CA ASP A 185 5.61 -21.80 -7.27
C ASP A 185 4.48 -21.02 -6.56
N LYS A 186 3.24 -21.28 -6.98
CA LYS A 186 2.04 -20.57 -6.49
C LYS A 186 1.84 -20.73 -4.98
N ALA A 187 2.16 -21.88 -4.39
CA ALA A 187 2.00 -22.11 -2.97
C ALA A 187 2.98 -21.26 -2.15
N THR A 188 4.23 -21.14 -2.59
CA THR A 188 5.23 -20.25 -1.97
C THR A 188 4.84 -18.78 -2.10
N MET A 189 4.34 -18.35 -3.27
CA MET A 189 3.79 -16.99 -3.43
C MET A 189 2.64 -16.71 -2.46
N TRP A 190 1.71 -17.65 -2.33
CA TRP A 190 0.55 -17.52 -1.45
C TRP A 190 0.96 -17.42 0.02
N HIS A 191 1.89 -18.27 0.43
CA HIS A 191 2.47 -18.24 1.76
C HIS A 191 3.13 -16.90 2.06
N LYS A 192 3.98 -16.41 1.14
CA LYS A 192 4.64 -15.11 1.27
C LYS A 192 3.64 -13.96 1.34
N ALA A 193 2.56 -14.00 0.56
CA ALA A 193 1.53 -12.96 0.61
C ALA A 193 0.81 -12.90 1.98
N ARG A 194 0.44 -14.06 2.54
CA ARG A 194 -0.19 -14.14 3.87
C ARG A 194 0.74 -13.70 5.00
N GLN A 195 2.01 -14.12 4.96
CA GLN A 195 2.99 -13.76 5.98
C GLN A 195 3.48 -12.32 5.85
N GLY A 196 3.79 -11.88 4.64
CA GLY A 196 4.37 -10.58 4.37
C GLY A 196 3.40 -9.45 4.67
N TYR A 197 2.12 -9.63 4.31
CA TYR A 197 1.11 -8.60 4.48
C TYR A 197 0.45 -8.61 5.86
N LEU A 198 -0.11 -9.76 6.28
CA LEU A 198 -0.88 -9.86 7.54
C LEU A 198 -0.08 -10.44 8.70
N HIS A 199 1.18 -10.84 8.50
CA HIS A 199 1.95 -11.56 9.52
C HIS A 199 1.17 -12.75 10.07
N CYS A 200 0.47 -13.46 9.19
CA CYS A 200 -0.20 -14.70 9.54
C CYS A 200 0.84 -15.71 10.01
N LYS A 201 0.60 -16.30 11.19
CA LYS A 201 1.41 -17.41 11.63
C LYS A 201 1.15 -18.58 10.68
N THR A 202 2.22 -19.23 10.26
CA THR A 202 2.13 -20.59 9.75
C THR A 202 1.77 -21.49 10.92
N ASP A 203 0.62 -22.14 10.84
CA ASP A 203 0.36 -23.25 11.74
C ASP A 203 1.41 -24.33 11.42
N VAL A 204 2.42 -24.44 12.28
CA VAL A 204 3.38 -25.56 12.30
C VAL A 204 2.65 -26.77 12.87
N LEU A 205 1.51 -27.16 12.28
CA LEU A 205 0.76 -28.36 12.64
C LEU A 205 -0.04 -28.84 11.41
N VAL A 206 0.68 -29.28 10.39
CA VAL A 206 0.22 -30.39 9.55
C VAL A 206 1.26 -31.49 9.75
N ILE A 207 1.05 -32.30 10.79
CA ILE A 207 1.66 -33.63 10.85
C ILE A 207 0.62 -34.56 10.20
N PRO A 208 0.98 -35.31 9.14
CA PRO A 208 0.08 -36.20 8.41
C PRO A 208 -0.50 -37.31 9.29
#